data_AF-A0A7S0M8M1-F1
#
_entry.id   AF-A0A7S0M8M1-F1
#
_cell.length_a   1.000
_cell.length_b   1.000
_cell.length_c   1.000
_cell.angle_alpha   90.00
_cell.angle_beta   90.00
_cell.angle_gamma   90.00
#
_symmetry.space_group_name_H-M   'P 1'
#
loop_
_entity.id
_entity.type
_entity.pdbx_description
1 polymer ?
#
loop_
_entity_poly.entity_id
_entity_poly.type
_entity_poly.pdbx_seq_one_letter_code
_entity_poly.pdbx_strand_id
1 'polypeptide(L)'
;GLQAAFSAACAAADGISGKEETAGGGGGDAKPHTPGVDTAGLLRILYHLVRPKGPFHPDSYCPTPRPTARAATVSQPVARPSAHPERVSPVVFERFVPERLLGEGGQGKVYLGRYNDIRCAGKTFLRNPPDESLRKEVLAELEFFRKVDHPHCHYLLGAKTTLRQGGILVLTEACDGGSLFDLYYGADARITAPTAWRFASECAQGLAYIHGLGYMHRDVKSLNVFLTGDLVCQMADFGMCTSKETSVDVCGTAQWMAPEVAAHVLSKRAAEYDRRCDVYSYGVLLWEIFHSSVPYMETRLDQMAVVRRVVDS
;
A
#
# COMPACT_ATOMS: atom_id res chain seq x y z
N GLY A 1 3.82 19.94 6.83
CA GLY A 1 3.19 18.63 7.09
C GLY A 1 3.04 17.87 5.80
N LEU A 2 1.94 18.05 5.07
CA LEU A 2 1.64 17.33 3.83
C LEU A 2 2.47 17.77 2.61
N GLN A 3 2.75 19.08 2.47
CA GLN A 3 3.60 19.60 1.40
C GLN A 3 5.05 19.10 1.53
N ALA A 4 5.54 18.87 2.75
CA ALA A 4 6.86 18.29 2.96
C ALA A 4 6.88 16.79 2.63
N ALA A 5 5.81 16.04 2.93
CA ALA A 5 5.68 14.63 2.56
C ALA A 5 5.54 14.45 1.04
N PHE A 6 4.81 15.35 0.38
CA PHE A 6 4.67 15.37 -1.07
C PHE A 6 5.94 15.87 -1.77
N SER A 7 6.58 16.92 -1.27
CA SER A 7 7.91 17.34 -1.73
C SER A 7 8.97 16.27 -1.48
N ALA A 8 8.86 15.45 -0.44
CA ALA A 8 9.75 14.30 -0.25
C ALA A 8 9.45 13.16 -1.24
N ALA A 9 8.17 12.87 -1.52
CA ALA A 9 7.78 11.89 -2.54
C ALA A 9 8.17 12.33 -3.96
N CYS A 10 8.01 13.61 -4.28
CA CYS A 10 8.48 14.22 -5.54
C CYS A 10 10.01 14.34 -5.59
N ALA A 11 10.68 14.79 -4.52
CA ALA A 11 12.15 14.87 -4.48
C ALA A 11 12.82 13.49 -4.53
N ALA A 12 12.17 12.45 -3.98
CA ALA A 12 12.61 11.07 -4.17
C ALA A 12 12.52 10.63 -5.64
N ALA A 13 11.59 11.19 -6.42
CA ALA A 13 11.46 10.99 -7.86
C ALA A 13 12.40 11.89 -8.69
N ASP A 14 12.74 13.09 -8.20
CA ASP A 14 13.50 14.15 -8.90
C ASP A 14 15.00 14.21 -8.53
N GLY A 15 15.56 13.15 -7.95
CA GLY A 15 17.00 13.03 -7.65
C GLY A 15 17.95 13.01 -8.86
N ILE A 16 17.59 13.64 -9.99
CA ILE A 16 18.47 14.00 -11.11
C ILE A 16 18.02 15.37 -11.65
N SER A 17 18.55 16.44 -11.04
CA SER A 17 19.01 17.69 -11.68
C SER A 17 18.78 18.89 -10.75
N GLY A 18 19.87 19.41 -10.20
CA GLY A 18 19.85 20.65 -9.45
C GLY A 18 19.68 21.87 -10.36
N LYS A 19 19.01 22.89 -9.84
CA LYS A 19 19.64 24.17 -9.46
C LYS A 19 18.60 25.07 -8.80
N GLU A 20 18.99 25.62 -7.66
CA GLU A 20 18.30 26.67 -6.92
C GLU A 20 18.23 27.96 -7.74
N GLU A 21 17.12 28.69 -7.62
CA GLU A 21 17.13 30.14 -7.79
C GLU A 21 16.29 30.83 -6.71
N THR A 22 16.79 32.00 -6.34
CA THR A 22 16.66 32.70 -5.05
C THR A 22 15.43 33.60 -4.91
N ALA A 23 15.13 33.91 -3.65
CA ALA A 23 13.98 34.64 -3.12
C ALA A 23 13.88 36.14 -3.48
N GLY A 24 12.64 36.67 -3.40
CA GLY A 24 12.32 38.10 -3.29
C GLY A 24 11.09 38.29 -2.38
N GLY A 25 11.20 39.18 -1.39
CA GLY A 25 10.30 39.26 -0.22
C GLY A 25 9.10 40.20 -0.32
N GLY A 26 8.40 40.34 0.82
CA GLY A 26 7.34 41.33 1.04
C GLY A 26 6.39 40.92 2.16
N GLY A 27 6.49 41.57 3.32
CA GLY A 27 5.69 41.30 4.51
C GLY A 27 4.27 41.89 4.47
N GLY A 28 3.38 41.29 5.27
CA GLY A 28 2.06 41.81 5.61
C GLY A 28 1.36 40.91 6.62
N ASP A 29 1.02 41.46 7.78
CA ASP A 29 0.30 40.79 8.88
C ASP A 29 -1.03 40.19 8.40
N ALA A 30 -1.13 38.86 8.42
CA ALA A 30 -2.37 38.13 8.25
C ALA A 30 -2.56 37.18 9.45
N LYS A 31 -3.75 37.26 10.08
CA LYS A 31 -4.22 36.27 11.06
C LYS A 31 -3.94 34.85 10.54
N PRO A 32 -3.58 33.88 11.40
CA PRO A 32 -3.29 32.53 10.95
C PRO A 32 -4.58 31.87 10.44
N HIS A 33 -4.87 32.06 9.15
CA HIS A 33 -5.66 31.11 8.39
C HIS A 33 -4.85 29.83 8.42
N THR A 34 -5.32 28.81 9.15
CA THR A 34 -4.95 27.44 8.82
C THR A 34 -5.28 27.25 7.35
N PRO A 35 -4.28 27.08 6.46
CA PRO A 35 -4.58 26.94 5.05
C PRO A 35 -5.32 25.61 4.93
N GLY A 36 -6.61 25.70 4.63
CA GLY A 36 -7.38 24.54 4.23
C GLY A 36 -6.63 23.91 3.07
N VAL A 37 -6.17 22.67 3.25
CA VAL A 37 -5.50 21.91 2.19
C VAL A 37 -6.45 21.90 1.00
N ASP A 38 -6.06 22.56 -0.10
CA ASP A 38 -6.82 22.59 -1.34
C ASP A 38 -6.87 21.18 -1.91
N THR A 39 -7.85 20.44 -1.43
CA THR A 39 -8.04 19.02 -1.70
C THR A 39 -8.34 18.82 -3.18
N ALA A 40 -9.06 19.77 -3.80
CA ALA A 40 -9.31 19.79 -5.22
C ALA A 40 -8.04 20.08 -6.01
N GLY A 41 -7.20 21.03 -5.57
CA GLY A 41 -5.90 21.33 -6.16
C GLY A 41 -4.92 20.16 -6.08
N LEU A 42 -4.87 19.46 -4.95
CA LEU A 42 -3.97 18.33 -4.75
C LEU A 42 -4.43 17.09 -5.55
N LEU A 43 -5.75 16.82 -5.58
CA LEU A 43 -6.32 15.81 -6.47
C LEU A 43 -6.15 16.18 -7.95
N ARG A 44 -6.23 17.46 -8.32
CA ARG A 44 -5.93 17.96 -9.67
C ARG A 44 -4.47 17.72 -10.05
N ILE A 45 -3.52 17.97 -9.15
CA ILE A 45 -2.09 17.73 -9.38
C ILE A 45 -1.83 16.22 -9.54
N LEU A 46 -2.33 15.40 -8.61
CA LEU A 46 -2.21 13.94 -8.67
C LEU A 46 -2.87 13.36 -9.93
N TYR A 47 -4.02 13.90 -10.34
CA TYR A 47 -4.71 13.49 -11.55
C TYR A 47 -4.01 13.98 -12.83
N HIS A 48 -3.45 15.20 -12.86
CA HIS A 48 -2.68 15.73 -14.00
C HIS A 48 -1.34 15.02 -14.20
N LEU A 49 -0.71 14.56 -13.12
CA LEU A 49 0.48 13.70 -13.19
C LEU A 49 0.16 12.32 -13.79
N VAL A 50 -1.11 11.89 -13.69
CA VAL A 50 -1.57 10.57 -14.15
C VAL A 50 -2.28 10.62 -15.52
N ARG A 51 -3.01 11.70 -15.86
CA ARG A 51 -3.65 11.95 -17.16
C ARG A 51 -3.99 13.44 -17.40
N PRO A 52 -3.42 14.12 -18.40
CA PRO A 52 -3.76 15.50 -18.72
C PRO A 52 -5.17 15.72 -19.30
N LYS A 53 -5.85 14.69 -19.87
CA LYS A 53 -7.12 14.84 -20.63
C LYS A 53 -8.11 13.66 -20.52
N GLY A 54 -8.21 12.99 -19.37
CA GLY A 54 -9.12 11.84 -19.19
C GLY A 54 -10.60 12.23 -18.92
N PRO A 55 -11.58 11.36 -19.23
CA PRO A 55 -13.02 11.60 -19.01
C PRO A 55 -13.45 11.62 -17.52
N PHE A 56 -12.53 11.36 -16.60
CA PHE A 56 -12.74 11.46 -15.14
C PHE A 56 -12.07 12.71 -14.56
N HIS A 57 -12.02 13.79 -15.36
CA HIS A 57 -11.43 15.07 -14.99
C HIS A 57 -12.11 15.63 -13.73
N PRO A 58 -11.37 16.17 -12.75
CA PRO A 58 -11.94 16.74 -11.53
C PRO A 58 -12.89 17.93 -11.78
N ASP A 59 -12.79 18.60 -12.93
CA ASP A 59 -13.78 19.63 -13.30
C ASP A 59 -15.11 19.05 -13.85
N SER A 60 -15.13 17.75 -14.13
CA SER A 60 -16.35 16.95 -14.40
C SER A 60 -16.84 16.20 -13.16
N TYR A 61 -16.19 16.39 -12.00
CA TYR A 61 -16.60 15.80 -10.73
C TYR A 61 -17.93 16.40 -10.27
N CYS A 62 -18.98 15.61 -10.37
CA CYS A 62 -20.22 15.84 -9.65
C CYS A 62 -20.21 14.90 -8.45
N PRO A 63 -20.14 15.39 -7.20
CA PRO A 63 -20.22 14.51 -6.04
C PRO A 63 -21.52 13.73 -6.13
N THR A 64 -21.42 12.39 -6.12
CA THR A 64 -22.62 11.55 -6.05
C THR A 64 -23.44 12.00 -4.85
N PRO A 65 -24.76 12.21 -5.01
CA PRO A 65 -25.59 12.72 -3.92
C PRO A 65 -25.45 11.79 -2.71
N ARG A 66 -25.24 12.41 -1.54
CA ARG A 66 -25.13 11.72 -0.24
C ARG A 66 -26.28 10.72 -0.10
N PRO A 67 -26.02 9.40 0.00
CA PRO A 67 -27.03 8.48 0.47
C PRO A 67 -27.38 8.88 1.89
N THR A 68 -28.66 9.12 2.16
CA THR A 68 -29.19 9.59 3.46
C THR A 68 -29.22 8.50 4.53
N ALA A 69 -28.38 7.47 4.42
CA ALA A 69 -28.27 6.42 5.43
C ALA A 69 -27.19 6.77 6.45
N ARG A 70 -27.47 6.47 7.72
CA ARG A 70 -26.56 6.59 8.87
C ARG A 70 -25.40 5.60 8.71
N ALA A 71 -24.45 5.92 7.84
CA ALA A 71 -23.19 5.20 7.69
C ALA A 71 -22.35 5.35 8.97
N ALA A 72 -21.74 4.25 9.42
CA ALA A 72 -20.72 4.32 10.47
C ALA A 72 -19.57 5.22 10.00
N THR A 73 -19.13 6.15 10.85
CA THR A 73 -18.11 7.14 10.52
C THR A 73 -16.83 6.82 11.27
N VAL A 74 -15.73 6.60 10.55
CA VAL A 74 -14.41 6.34 11.15
C VAL A 74 -13.66 7.67 11.31
N SER A 75 -13.41 8.07 12.57
CA SER A 75 -12.66 9.28 12.90
C SER A 75 -11.55 8.98 13.89
N GLN A 76 -10.33 8.95 13.37
CA GLN A 76 -9.11 9.01 14.16
C GLN A 76 -8.11 9.92 13.39
N PRO A 77 -7.75 11.09 13.92
CA PRO A 77 -6.88 12.04 13.22
C PRO A 77 -5.40 11.99 13.64
N VAL A 78 -5.05 11.23 14.68
CA VAL A 78 -3.69 11.17 15.25
C VAL A 78 -3.21 9.72 15.30
N ALA A 79 -1.99 9.47 14.84
CA ALA A 79 -1.31 8.18 14.98
C ALA A 79 -0.48 8.14 16.27
N ARG A 80 -0.38 6.97 16.90
CA ARG A 80 0.62 6.71 17.96
C ARG A 80 1.81 5.97 17.34
N PRO A 81 3.07 6.24 17.77
CA PRO A 81 4.22 5.52 17.24
C PRO A 81 4.10 4.02 17.55
N SER A 82 4.26 3.17 16.53
CA SER A 82 4.40 1.73 16.75
C SER A 82 5.80 1.45 17.28
N ALA A 83 5.90 0.93 18.51
CA ALA A 83 7.15 0.40 19.03
C ALA A 83 7.27 -1.06 18.55
N HIS A 84 8.08 -1.28 17.52
CA HIS A 84 8.30 -2.62 16.99
C HIS A 84 9.01 -3.49 18.03
N PRO A 85 8.54 -4.72 18.31
CA PRO A 85 9.26 -5.66 19.17
C PRO A 85 10.57 -6.09 18.50
N GLU A 86 11.53 -6.56 19.30
CA GLU A 86 12.78 -7.11 18.76
C GLU A 86 12.50 -8.32 17.84
N ARG A 87 13.21 -8.40 16.72
CA ARG A 87 13.09 -9.55 15.80
C ARG A 87 13.55 -10.83 16.48
N VAL A 88 12.79 -11.90 16.25
CA VAL A 88 13.06 -13.24 16.77
C VAL A 88 13.91 -14.02 15.77
N SER A 89 15.07 -14.51 16.22
CA SER A 89 15.89 -15.46 15.47
C SER A 89 16.71 -16.35 16.42
N PRO A 90 16.67 -17.70 16.29
CA PRO A 90 15.85 -18.47 15.35
C PRO A 90 14.38 -18.57 15.80
N VAL A 91 13.47 -18.71 14.83
CA VAL A 91 12.07 -19.05 15.09
C VAL A 91 11.90 -20.56 15.25
N VAL A 92 11.20 -20.98 16.30
CA VAL A 92 10.89 -22.39 16.63
C VAL A 92 9.39 -22.62 16.45
N PHE A 93 9.01 -23.56 15.58
CA PHE A 93 7.61 -23.73 15.15
C PHE A 93 6.66 -23.97 16.32
N GLU A 94 7.06 -24.83 17.27
CA GLU A 94 6.26 -25.27 18.41
C GLU A 94 5.99 -24.15 19.44
N ARG A 95 6.72 -23.03 19.36
CA ARG A 95 6.51 -21.86 20.25
C ARG A 95 5.42 -20.91 19.74
N PHE A 96 4.96 -21.10 18.51
CA PHE A 96 3.81 -20.37 18.00
C PHE A 96 2.52 -21.09 18.39
N VAL A 97 1.69 -20.41 19.17
CA VAL A 97 0.37 -20.89 19.59
C VAL A 97 -0.69 -20.16 18.74
N PRO A 98 -1.29 -20.83 17.73
CA PRO A 98 -2.35 -20.23 16.93
C PRO A 98 -3.63 -20.07 17.77
N GLU A 99 -4.27 -18.91 17.69
CA GLU A 99 -5.51 -18.58 18.42
C GLU A 99 -6.72 -18.51 17.47
N ARG A 100 -6.60 -17.78 16.36
CA ARG A 100 -7.70 -17.54 15.41
C ARG A 100 -7.20 -17.52 13.97
N LEU A 101 -7.91 -18.19 13.06
CA LEU A 101 -7.63 -18.08 11.63
C LEU A 101 -7.98 -16.66 11.14
N LEU A 102 -7.02 -15.97 10.54
CA LEU A 102 -7.20 -14.67 9.90
C LEU A 102 -7.55 -14.81 8.41
N GLY A 103 -6.96 -15.78 7.74
CA GLY A 103 -7.21 -16.02 6.32
C GLY A 103 -6.62 -17.33 5.84
N GLU A 104 -7.18 -17.86 4.78
CA GLU A 104 -6.71 -19.06 4.07
C GLU A 104 -6.76 -18.77 2.57
N GLY A 105 -5.66 -19.02 1.88
CA GLY A 105 -5.54 -18.79 0.44
C GLY A 105 -4.45 -19.66 -0.18
N GLY A 106 -4.22 -19.51 -1.49
CA GLY A 106 -3.31 -20.39 -2.23
C GLY A 106 -1.86 -20.46 -1.70
N GLN A 107 -1.43 -19.43 -0.96
CA GLN A 107 -0.09 -19.40 -0.35
C GLN A 107 -0.02 -20.11 1.00
N GLY A 108 -1.13 -20.24 1.74
CA GLY A 108 -1.04 -20.56 3.15
C GLY A 108 -2.29 -20.30 3.98
N LYS A 109 -2.18 -20.64 5.26
CA LYS A 109 -3.08 -20.19 6.32
C LYS A 109 -2.36 -19.16 7.17
N VAL A 110 -3.05 -18.09 7.51
CA VAL A 110 -2.55 -17.05 8.41
C VAL A 110 -3.37 -17.12 9.68
N TYR A 111 -2.70 -17.28 10.82
CA TYR A 111 -3.31 -17.32 12.13
C TYR A 111 -2.88 -16.10 12.93
N LEU A 112 -3.82 -15.45 13.60
CA LEU A 112 -3.52 -14.66 14.78
C LEU A 112 -3.12 -15.63 15.88
N GLY A 113 -2.08 -15.30 16.63
CA GLY A 113 -1.66 -16.10 17.77
C GLY A 113 -0.61 -15.39 18.58
N ARG A 114 0.13 -16.20 19.34
CA ARG A 114 1.25 -15.73 20.15
C ARG A 114 2.49 -16.55 19.86
N TYR A 115 3.62 -15.87 19.76
CA TYR A 115 4.93 -16.50 19.80
C TYR A 115 5.58 -16.14 21.13
N ASN A 116 5.69 -17.13 22.03
CA ASN A 116 5.88 -16.89 23.46
C ASN A 116 4.76 -15.94 23.97
N ASP A 117 5.12 -14.73 24.43
CA ASP A 117 4.18 -13.71 24.91
C ASP A 117 3.93 -12.58 23.89
N ILE A 118 4.56 -12.65 22.71
CA ILE A 118 4.40 -11.63 21.66
C ILE A 118 3.18 -11.99 20.80
N ARG A 119 2.19 -11.11 20.77
CA ARG A 119 1.03 -11.25 19.88
C ARG A 119 1.45 -10.96 18.44
N CYS A 120 1.18 -11.90 17.54
CA CYS A 120 1.67 -11.85 16.16
C CYS A 120 0.72 -12.56 15.19
N ALA A 121 0.91 -12.33 13.90
CA ALA A 121 0.33 -13.15 12.84
C ALA A 121 1.36 -14.19 12.37
N GLY A 122 0.97 -15.45 12.34
CA GLY A 122 1.78 -16.57 11.87
C GLY A 122 1.22 -17.15 10.58
N LYS A 123 1.99 -17.03 9.48
CA LYS A 123 1.67 -17.61 8.18
C LYS A 123 2.35 -18.98 8.06
N THR A 124 1.55 -20.02 7.88
CA THR A 124 1.97 -21.37 7.53
C THR A 124 1.60 -21.66 6.07
N PHE A 125 2.44 -22.40 5.36
CA PHE A 125 2.27 -22.61 3.92
C PHE A 125 1.61 -23.96 3.63
N LEU A 126 0.70 -23.99 2.64
CA LEU A 126 -0.19 -25.14 2.41
C LEU A 126 0.46 -26.35 1.70
N ARG A 127 1.65 -26.20 1.07
CA ARG A 127 2.30 -27.37 0.43
C ARG A 127 2.71 -28.35 1.52
N ASN A 128 2.11 -29.54 1.48
CA ASN A 128 2.41 -30.62 2.41
C ASN A 128 2.77 -31.90 1.64
N PRO A 129 4.03 -32.36 1.66
CA PRO A 129 5.16 -31.72 2.34
C PRO A 129 5.61 -30.44 1.63
N PRO A 130 6.12 -29.43 2.36
CA PRO A 130 6.71 -28.26 1.74
C PRO A 130 8.00 -28.66 1.02
N ASP A 131 8.23 -28.09 -0.17
CA ASP A 131 9.33 -28.45 -1.06
C ASP A 131 10.37 -27.32 -1.19
N GLU A 132 11.49 -27.62 -1.83
CA GLU A 132 12.58 -26.66 -2.00
C GLU A 132 12.21 -25.49 -2.93
N SER A 133 11.24 -25.67 -3.83
CA SER A 133 10.72 -24.57 -4.67
C SER A 133 10.01 -23.53 -3.80
N LEU A 134 9.06 -23.96 -2.97
CA LEU A 134 8.36 -23.09 -2.03
C LEU A 134 9.33 -22.40 -1.08
N ARG A 135 10.33 -23.14 -0.56
CA ARG A 135 11.36 -22.54 0.30
C ARG A 135 12.09 -21.40 -0.40
N LYS A 136 12.48 -21.56 -1.67
CA LYS A 136 13.16 -20.52 -2.45
C LYS A 136 12.26 -19.31 -2.68
N GLU A 137 10.98 -19.53 -3.01
CA GLU A 137 9.98 -18.47 -3.18
C GLU A 137 9.84 -17.64 -1.89
N VAL A 138 9.68 -18.30 -0.74
CA VAL A 138 9.57 -17.61 0.57
C VAL A 138 10.88 -16.91 0.96
N LEU A 139 12.04 -17.52 0.69
CA LEU A 139 13.33 -16.87 0.99
C LEU A 139 13.56 -15.59 0.17
N ALA A 140 13.08 -15.56 -1.08
CA ALA A 140 13.13 -14.38 -1.93
C ALA A 140 12.24 -13.26 -1.38
N GLU A 141 11.00 -13.57 -0.99
CA GLU A 141 10.08 -12.61 -0.34
C GLU A 141 10.68 -12.06 0.97
N LEU A 142 11.26 -12.93 1.80
CA LEU A 142 11.91 -12.54 3.06
C LEU A 142 13.20 -11.73 2.86
N GLU A 143 13.77 -11.67 1.66
CA GLU A 143 14.98 -10.92 1.38
C GLU A 143 14.78 -9.41 1.53
N PHE A 144 13.68 -8.90 1.00
CA PHE A 144 13.32 -7.51 1.20
C PHE A 144 12.71 -7.31 2.60
N PHE A 145 11.78 -8.17 3.01
CA PHE A 145 11.02 -8.01 4.25
C PHE A 145 11.90 -7.89 5.51
N ARG A 146 13.07 -8.55 5.55
CA ARG A 146 14.02 -8.44 6.66
C ARG A 146 14.70 -7.06 6.78
N LYS A 147 14.75 -6.29 5.69
CA LYS A 147 15.37 -4.95 5.61
C LYS A 147 14.40 -3.85 6.03
N VAL A 148 13.10 -4.14 5.99
CA VAL A 148 12.02 -3.18 6.25
C VAL A 148 11.87 -2.93 7.74
N ASP A 149 12.13 -1.71 8.17
CA ASP A 149 11.93 -1.25 9.55
C ASP A 149 11.41 0.20 9.53
N HIS A 150 10.09 0.34 9.44
CA HIS A 150 9.40 1.63 9.34
C HIS A 150 7.99 1.51 9.94
N PRO A 151 7.44 2.53 10.63
CA PRO A 151 6.11 2.47 11.26
C PRO A 151 4.95 2.28 10.28
N HIS A 152 5.13 2.69 9.03
CA HIS A 152 4.14 2.56 7.95
C HIS A 152 4.45 1.46 6.94
N CYS A 153 5.26 0.49 7.34
CA CYS A 153 5.46 -0.75 6.60
C CYS A 153 5.23 -1.92 7.55
N HIS A 154 4.62 -2.98 7.05
CA HIS A 154 4.36 -4.18 7.83
C HIS A 154 5.69 -4.75 8.35
N TYR A 155 5.67 -5.24 9.58
CA TYR A 155 6.86 -5.64 10.31
C TYR A 155 6.99 -7.16 10.39
N LEU A 156 8.15 -7.66 9.93
CA LEU A 156 8.54 -9.06 10.10
C LEU A 156 9.16 -9.27 11.48
N LEU A 157 8.48 -10.04 12.32
CA LEU A 157 8.99 -10.47 13.62
C LEU A 157 10.08 -11.54 13.46
N GLY A 158 9.90 -12.50 12.56
CA GLY A 158 10.89 -13.54 12.31
C GLY A 158 10.37 -14.62 11.38
N ALA A 159 11.24 -15.52 10.93
CA ALA A 159 10.83 -16.63 10.09
C ALA A 159 11.64 -17.91 10.34
N LYS A 160 10.96 -19.05 10.22
CA LYS A 160 11.53 -20.38 10.10
C LYS A 160 11.28 -20.88 8.68
N THR A 161 12.34 -21.17 7.93
CA THR A 161 12.25 -21.61 6.52
C THR A 161 12.73 -23.05 6.32
N THR A 162 13.07 -23.77 7.39
CA THR A 162 13.44 -25.18 7.30
C THR A 162 12.21 -26.05 7.05
N LEU A 163 12.34 -27.01 6.11
CA LEU A 163 11.23 -27.90 5.71
C LEU A 163 10.88 -28.97 6.76
N ARG A 164 11.80 -29.25 7.69
CA ARG A 164 11.59 -30.18 8.81
C ARG A 164 10.77 -29.51 9.93
N GLN A 165 10.21 -30.30 10.86
CA GLN A 165 9.56 -29.79 12.08
C GLN A 165 8.45 -28.76 11.80
N GLY A 166 7.36 -29.19 11.15
CA GLY A 166 6.20 -28.33 10.88
C GLY A 166 6.32 -27.42 9.65
N GLY A 167 7.44 -27.42 8.93
CA GLY A 167 7.59 -26.67 7.68
C GLY A 167 7.90 -25.19 7.86
N ILE A 168 7.46 -24.36 6.92
CA ILE A 168 7.76 -22.92 6.89
C ILE A 168 6.76 -22.15 7.76
N LEU A 169 7.26 -21.27 8.62
CA LEU A 169 6.49 -20.35 9.46
C LEU A 169 7.08 -18.94 9.35
N VAL A 170 6.26 -17.97 8.96
CA VAL A 170 6.62 -16.55 8.94
C VAL A 170 5.78 -15.82 9.99
N LEU A 171 6.44 -15.10 10.89
CA LEU A 171 5.82 -14.33 11.97
C LEU A 171 5.92 -12.85 11.65
N THR A 172 4.79 -12.15 11.66
CA THR A 172 4.71 -10.70 11.47
C THR A 172 3.94 -10.06 12.61
N GLU A 173 3.99 -8.73 12.71
CA GLU A 173 3.08 -8.02 13.60
C GLU A 173 1.60 -8.32 13.28
N ALA A 174 0.76 -8.22 14.31
CA ALA A 174 -0.68 -8.39 14.19
C ALA A 174 -1.36 -7.07 13.82
N CYS A 175 -2.06 -7.06 12.69
CA CYS A 175 -2.82 -5.91 12.21
C CYS A 175 -4.32 -6.16 12.44
N ASP A 176 -4.81 -5.78 13.63
CA ASP A 176 -6.19 -6.07 14.06
C ASP A 176 -7.26 -5.33 13.27
N GLY A 177 -6.92 -4.20 12.65
CA GLY A 177 -7.82 -3.42 11.82
C GLY A 177 -8.08 -4.05 10.45
N GLY A 178 -7.45 -5.19 10.13
CA GLY A 178 -7.55 -5.83 8.83
C GLY A 178 -6.83 -5.01 7.75
N SER A 179 -7.30 -5.13 6.50
CA SER A 179 -6.84 -4.26 5.42
C SER A 179 -7.65 -2.97 5.35
N LEU A 180 -7.09 -1.94 4.73
CA LEU A 180 -7.81 -0.69 4.45
C LEU A 180 -9.01 -0.94 3.53
N PHE A 181 -8.95 -1.98 2.68
CA PHE A 181 -10.09 -2.47 1.93
C PHE A 181 -11.22 -2.92 2.87
N ASP A 182 -10.94 -3.78 3.86
CA ASP A 182 -11.94 -4.29 4.80
C ASP A 182 -12.62 -3.18 5.60
N LEU A 183 -11.92 -2.07 5.84
CA LEU A 183 -12.46 -0.92 6.58
C LEU A 183 -13.67 -0.29 5.87
N TYR A 184 -13.63 -0.19 4.53
CA TYR A 184 -14.70 0.43 3.76
C TYR A 184 -15.59 -0.60 3.03
N TYR A 185 -15.03 -1.76 2.67
CA TYR A 185 -15.71 -2.82 1.94
C TYR A 185 -16.46 -3.76 2.90
N GLY A 186 -17.73 -3.44 3.17
CA GLY A 186 -18.64 -4.31 3.95
C GLY A 186 -19.28 -3.64 5.17
N ALA A 187 -18.75 -2.51 5.62
CA ALA A 187 -19.29 -1.77 6.77
C ALA A 187 -20.22 -0.59 6.39
N ASP A 188 -20.43 -0.33 5.08
CA ASP A 188 -20.96 0.94 4.56
C ASP A 188 -20.28 2.16 5.21
N ALA A 189 -19.05 1.98 5.69
CA ALA A 189 -18.36 2.96 6.49
C ALA A 189 -17.71 3.98 5.57
N ARG A 190 -17.88 5.26 5.90
CA ARG A 190 -17.19 6.34 5.21
C ARG A 190 -16.01 6.79 6.04
N ILE A 191 -14.85 6.84 5.39
CA ILE A 191 -13.66 7.43 5.97
C ILE A 191 -13.86 8.94 5.99
N THR A 192 -13.73 9.56 7.15
CA THR A 192 -13.82 11.03 7.25
C THR A 192 -12.66 11.69 6.52
N ALA A 193 -12.87 12.89 5.96
CA ALA A 193 -11.79 13.60 5.26
C ALA A 193 -10.49 13.75 6.07
N PRO A 194 -10.51 14.06 7.39
CA PRO A 194 -9.29 14.11 8.20
C PRO A 194 -8.57 12.75 8.29
N THR A 195 -9.31 11.66 8.48
CA THR A 195 -8.74 10.31 8.53
C THR A 195 -8.24 9.86 7.16
N ALA A 196 -8.94 10.20 6.08
CA ALA A 196 -8.51 9.95 4.70
C ALA A 196 -7.17 10.62 4.41
N TRP A 197 -7.00 11.88 4.81
CA TRP A 197 -5.74 12.60 4.67
C TRP A 197 -4.61 11.99 5.50
N ARG A 198 -4.91 11.52 6.72
CA ARG A 198 -3.96 10.79 7.54
C ARG A 198 -3.51 9.51 6.83
N PHE A 199 -4.45 8.66 6.41
CA PHE A 199 -4.15 7.41 5.70
C PHE A 199 -3.32 7.65 4.44
N ALA A 200 -3.68 8.64 3.63
CA ALA A 200 -2.90 9.06 2.47
C ALA A 200 -1.45 9.37 2.87
N SER A 201 -1.25 10.22 3.88
CA SER A 201 0.08 10.58 4.37
C SER A 201 0.88 9.39 4.88
N GLU A 202 0.27 8.49 5.65
CA GLU A 202 0.91 7.30 6.21
C GLU A 202 1.34 6.33 5.11
N CYS A 203 0.46 6.04 4.14
CA CYS A 203 0.77 5.23 2.98
C CYS A 203 1.90 5.83 2.13
N ALA A 204 1.90 7.15 1.91
CA ALA A 204 2.97 7.85 1.20
C ALA A 204 4.33 7.70 1.90
N GLN A 205 4.35 7.80 3.24
CA GLN A 205 5.58 7.64 4.01
C GLN A 205 6.13 6.21 3.92
N GLY A 206 5.25 5.20 4.02
CA GLY A 206 5.62 3.80 3.82
C GLY A 206 6.17 3.53 2.41
N LEU A 207 5.51 4.03 1.38
CA LEU A 207 5.95 3.85 0.00
C LEU A 207 7.27 4.59 -0.30
N ALA A 208 7.43 5.82 0.20
CA ALA A 208 8.66 6.59 0.06
C ALA A 208 9.85 5.88 0.75
N TYR A 209 9.62 5.25 1.91
CA TYR A 209 10.62 4.44 2.57
C TYR A 209 11.05 3.23 1.71
N ILE A 210 10.09 2.48 1.15
CA ILE A 210 10.37 1.35 0.25
C ILE A 210 11.22 1.79 -0.95
N HIS A 211 10.83 2.90 -1.59
CA HIS A 211 11.58 3.48 -2.72
C HIS A 211 12.97 3.97 -2.30
N GLY A 212 13.12 4.51 -1.09
CA GLY A 212 14.39 4.93 -0.51
C GLY A 212 15.37 3.78 -0.27
N LEU A 213 14.86 2.55 -0.09
CA LEU A 213 15.66 1.33 -0.05
C LEU A 213 16.06 0.82 -1.45
N GLY A 214 15.62 1.48 -2.52
CA GLY A 214 15.88 1.08 -3.91
C GLY A 214 14.96 -0.02 -4.43
N TYR A 215 13.79 -0.20 -3.83
CA TYR A 215 12.82 -1.23 -4.24
C TYR A 215 11.56 -0.62 -4.87
N MET A 216 11.00 -1.34 -5.86
CA MET A 216 9.63 -1.15 -6.33
C MET A 216 8.70 -2.09 -5.56
N HIS A 217 7.50 -1.64 -5.20
CA HIS A 217 6.48 -2.46 -4.53
C HIS A 217 5.68 -3.33 -5.51
N ARG A 218 5.21 -2.72 -6.61
CA ARG A 218 4.48 -3.32 -7.75
C ARG A 218 3.10 -3.92 -7.48
N ASP A 219 2.54 -3.75 -6.29
CA ASP A 219 1.16 -4.18 -5.97
C ASP A 219 0.52 -3.28 -4.89
N VAL A 220 0.69 -1.96 -5.05
CA VAL A 220 0.09 -0.95 -4.15
C VAL A 220 -1.42 -0.91 -4.37
N LYS A 221 -2.19 -1.27 -3.34
CA LYS A 221 -3.67 -1.27 -3.32
C LYS A 221 -4.18 -1.35 -1.89
N SER A 222 -5.45 -1.00 -1.66
CA SER A 222 -6.05 -1.01 -0.31
C SER A 222 -6.02 -2.37 0.40
N LEU A 223 -6.05 -3.48 -0.35
CA LEU A 223 -5.92 -4.83 0.20
C LEU A 223 -4.53 -5.10 0.80
N ASN A 224 -3.51 -4.38 0.32
CA ASN A 224 -2.12 -4.49 0.75
C ASN A 224 -1.71 -3.30 1.65
N VAL A 225 -2.69 -2.62 2.26
CA VAL A 225 -2.47 -1.65 3.33
C VAL A 225 -3.13 -2.22 4.58
N PHE A 226 -2.33 -2.72 5.52
CA PHE A 226 -2.84 -3.24 6.78
C PHE A 226 -3.03 -2.12 7.81
N LEU A 227 -3.98 -2.33 8.70
CA LEU A 227 -4.32 -1.41 9.78
C LEU A 227 -4.01 -2.06 11.12
N THR A 228 -3.21 -1.38 11.93
CA THR A 228 -2.99 -1.78 13.33
C THR A 228 -4.29 -1.64 14.15
N GLY A 229 -4.29 -2.11 15.39
CA GLY A 229 -5.44 -1.92 16.30
C GLY A 229 -5.80 -0.45 16.53
N ASP A 230 -4.83 0.46 16.36
CA ASP A 230 -5.00 1.91 16.44
C ASP A 230 -5.23 2.57 15.07
N LEU A 231 -5.60 1.78 14.05
CA LEU A 231 -5.85 2.24 12.68
C LEU A 231 -4.67 3.04 12.10
N VAL A 232 -3.44 2.58 12.31
CA VAL A 232 -2.25 3.10 11.62
C VAL A 232 -2.04 2.30 10.34
N CYS A 233 -1.88 2.97 9.20
CA CYS A 233 -1.63 2.32 7.92
C CYS A 233 -0.20 1.77 7.83
N GLN A 234 -0.09 0.54 7.32
CA GLN A 234 1.16 -0.16 7.04
C GLN A 234 1.12 -0.78 5.64
N MET A 235 2.06 -0.38 4.78
CA MET A 235 2.27 -1.01 3.48
C MET A 235 2.68 -2.47 3.70
N ALA A 236 1.99 -3.40 3.07
CA ALA A 236 2.13 -4.84 3.27
C ALA A 236 2.21 -5.60 1.93
N ASP A 237 2.38 -6.91 2.01
CA ASP A 237 2.56 -7.82 0.87
C ASP A 237 3.73 -7.44 -0.05
N PHE A 238 4.92 -7.83 0.40
CA PHE A 238 6.16 -7.57 -0.31
C PHE A 238 6.55 -8.66 -1.31
N GLY A 239 5.66 -9.62 -1.59
CA GLY A 239 5.95 -10.76 -2.48
C GLY A 239 6.29 -10.35 -3.93
N MET A 240 5.83 -9.16 -4.35
CA MET A 240 6.12 -8.60 -5.67
C MET A 240 7.26 -7.57 -5.66
N CYS A 241 7.87 -7.28 -4.51
CA CYS A 241 8.92 -6.27 -4.44
C CYS A 241 10.16 -6.67 -5.25
N THR A 242 10.84 -5.70 -5.84
CA THR A 242 12.09 -5.94 -6.58
C THR A 242 13.06 -4.78 -6.45
N SER A 243 14.36 -5.08 -6.37
CA SER A 243 15.43 -4.07 -6.36
C SER A 243 15.96 -3.74 -7.75
N LYS A 244 15.37 -4.30 -8.81
CA LYS A 244 15.73 -3.91 -10.18
C LYS A 244 15.31 -2.47 -10.40
N GLU A 245 16.14 -1.66 -11.06
CA GLU A 245 15.77 -0.29 -11.43
C GLU A 245 14.62 -0.27 -12.43
N THR A 246 14.61 -1.24 -13.35
CA THR A 246 13.57 -1.43 -14.34
C THR A 246 13.07 -2.88 -14.41
N SER A 247 11.87 -3.11 -14.94
CA SER A 247 11.29 -4.44 -15.11
C SER A 247 10.43 -4.53 -16.37
N VAL A 248 10.29 -5.75 -16.88
CA VAL A 248 9.32 -6.15 -17.92
C VAL A 248 8.30 -7.17 -17.39
N ASP A 249 8.42 -7.52 -16.10
CA ASP A 249 7.61 -8.58 -15.51
C ASP A 249 6.18 -8.05 -15.28
N VAL A 250 5.18 -8.76 -15.79
CA VAL A 250 3.77 -8.43 -15.53
C VAL A 250 3.39 -8.98 -14.16
N CYS A 251 3.14 -8.07 -13.22
CA CYS A 251 2.68 -8.39 -11.87
C CYS A 251 1.78 -7.28 -11.33
N GLY A 252 1.11 -7.56 -10.21
CA GLY A 252 0.15 -6.65 -9.59
C GLY A 252 -1.29 -6.92 -10.02
N THR A 253 -2.20 -6.08 -9.54
CA THR A 253 -3.64 -6.24 -9.72
C THR A 253 -4.17 -5.24 -10.76
N ALA A 254 -4.93 -5.71 -11.75
CA ALA A 254 -5.14 -4.95 -12.99
C ALA A 254 -5.81 -3.57 -12.81
N GLN A 255 -6.69 -3.41 -11.82
CA GLN A 255 -7.30 -2.11 -11.52
C GLN A 255 -6.33 -1.04 -11.01
N TRP A 256 -5.17 -1.44 -10.47
CA TRP A 256 -4.15 -0.53 -9.95
C TRP A 256 -2.94 -0.40 -10.86
N MET A 257 -2.82 -1.26 -11.88
CA MET A 257 -1.67 -1.25 -12.80
C MET A 257 -1.55 0.09 -13.52
N ALA A 258 -0.33 0.61 -13.56
CA ALA A 258 0.02 1.75 -14.40
C ALA A 258 -0.10 1.39 -15.90
N PRO A 259 -0.37 2.37 -16.80
CA PRO A 259 -0.53 2.13 -18.24
C PRO A 259 0.66 1.39 -18.86
N GLU A 260 1.88 1.73 -18.45
CA GLU A 260 3.10 1.08 -18.92
C GLU A 260 3.18 -0.40 -18.50
N VAL A 261 2.68 -0.76 -17.32
CA VAL A 261 2.60 -2.16 -16.84
C VAL A 261 1.45 -2.89 -17.53
N ALA A 262 0.28 -2.25 -17.64
CA ALA A 262 -0.90 -2.77 -18.31
C ALA A 262 -0.63 -3.06 -19.79
N ALA A 263 0.20 -2.25 -20.45
CA ALA A 263 0.61 -2.47 -21.83
C ALA A 263 1.36 -3.80 -22.02
N HIS A 264 2.16 -4.24 -21.04
CA HIS A 264 2.84 -5.55 -21.08
C HIS A 264 1.86 -6.72 -21.02
N VAL A 265 0.69 -6.55 -20.39
CA VAL A 265 -0.38 -7.56 -20.39
C VAL A 265 -0.92 -7.78 -21.81
N LEU A 266 -1.05 -6.70 -22.59
CA LEU A 266 -1.60 -6.74 -23.95
C LEU A 266 -0.55 -7.10 -25.00
N SER A 267 0.71 -6.72 -24.80
CA SER A 267 1.78 -6.90 -25.76
C SER A 267 3.13 -7.11 -25.08
N LYS A 268 3.81 -8.22 -25.42
CA LYS A 268 5.18 -8.53 -24.98
C LYS A 268 6.26 -7.59 -25.55
N ARG A 269 5.89 -6.51 -26.25
CA ARG A 269 6.81 -5.50 -26.79
C ARG A 269 6.77 -4.16 -26.04
N ALA A 270 6.09 -4.10 -24.89
CA ALA A 270 6.06 -2.87 -24.11
C ALA A 270 7.46 -2.53 -23.54
N ALA A 271 7.70 -1.23 -23.34
CA ALA A 271 8.96 -0.72 -22.81
C ALA A 271 9.11 -1.09 -21.33
N GLU A 272 10.35 -1.21 -20.85
CA GLU A 272 10.62 -1.39 -19.42
C GLU A 272 9.94 -0.30 -18.58
N TYR A 273 9.48 -0.67 -17.38
CA TYR A 273 8.91 0.25 -16.40
C TYR A 273 9.77 0.33 -15.14
N ASP A 274 9.63 1.41 -14.38
CA ASP A 274 10.36 1.67 -13.15
C ASP A 274 9.40 1.93 -11.96
N ARG A 275 9.93 2.38 -10.82
CA ARG A 275 9.19 2.67 -9.59
C ARG A 275 8.04 3.68 -9.74
N ARG A 276 7.95 4.42 -10.85
CA ARG A 276 6.82 5.33 -11.12
C ARG A 276 5.50 4.58 -11.26
N CYS A 277 5.53 3.29 -11.58
CA CYS A 277 4.32 2.46 -11.61
C CYS A 277 3.64 2.39 -10.22
N ASP A 278 4.41 2.45 -9.13
CA ASP A 278 3.88 2.52 -7.77
C ASP A 278 3.21 3.87 -7.49
N VAL A 279 3.70 4.96 -8.09
CA VAL A 279 3.12 6.31 -7.94
C VAL A 279 1.74 6.37 -8.59
N TYR A 280 1.59 5.73 -9.75
CA TYR A 280 0.28 5.56 -10.38
C TYR A 280 -0.66 4.74 -9.49
N SER A 281 -0.18 3.58 -9.04
CA SER A 281 -0.94 2.67 -8.17
C SER A 281 -1.37 3.36 -6.87
N TYR A 282 -0.50 4.20 -6.30
CA TYR A 282 -0.79 5.05 -5.15
C TYR A 282 -1.88 6.10 -5.47
N GLY A 283 -1.90 6.67 -6.67
CA GLY A 283 -2.98 7.54 -7.13
C GLY A 283 -4.35 6.82 -7.13
N VAL A 284 -4.38 5.56 -7.55
CA VAL A 284 -5.60 4.73 -7.46
C VAL A 284 -5.97 4.45 -6.00
N LEU A 285 -5.00 4.12 -5.14
CA LEU A 285 -5.21 3.94 -3.69
C LEU A 285 -5.77 5.21 -3.02
N LEU A 286 -5.31 6.40 -3.40
CA LEU A 286 -5.88 7.66 -2.93
C LEU A 286 -7.36 7.77 -3.32
N TRP A 287 -7.70 7.42 -4.56
CA TRP A 287 -9.09 7.40 -4.99
C TRP A 287 -9.92 6.47 -4.10
N GLU A 288 -9.43 5.27 -3.77
CA GLU A 288 -10.10 4.35 -2.85
C GLU A 288 -10.32 4.97 -1.47
N ILE A 289 -9.29 5.58 -0.89
CA ILE A 289 -9.35 6.19 0.45
C ILE A 289 -10.43 7.29 0.50
N PHE A 290 -10.45 8.18 -0.50
CA PHE A 290 -11.38 9.32 -0.51
C PHE A 290 -12.80 8.96 -0.93
N HIS A 291 -12.98 7.89 -1.72
CA HIS A 291 -14.31 7.47 -2.18
C HIS A 291 -14.88 6.31 -1.38
N SER A 292 -14.06 5.63 -0.56
CA SER A 292 -14.44 4.43 0.20
C SER A 292 -15.09 3.39 -0.72
N SER A 293 -14.47 3.14 -1.89
CA SER A 293 -15.04 2.33 -2.96
C SER A 293 -13.96 1.56 -3.71
N VAL A 294 -14.37 0.45 -4.34
CA VAL A 294 -13.49 -0.41 -5.13
C VAL A 294 -13.33 0.16 -6.55
N PRO A 295 -12.10 0.33 -7.06
CA PRO A 295 -11.89 0.91 -8.38
C PRO A 295 -12.59 0.10 -9.46
N TYR A 296 -13.24 0.80 -10.40
CA TYR A 296 -13.95 0.20 -11.55
C TYR A 296 -15.14 -0.71 -11.22
N MET A 297 -15.52 -0.90 -9.95
CA MET A 297 -16.60 -1.82 -9.56
C MET A 297 -17.94 -1.51 -10.25
N GLU A 298 -18.30 -0.24 -10.35
CA GLU A 298 -19.55 0.21 -10.99
C GLU A 298 -19.57 0.01 -12.52
N THR A 299 -18.41 -0.10 -13.14
CA THR A 299 -18.29 -0.20 -14.60
C THR A 299 -18.60 -1.59 -15.13
N ARG A 300 -18.64 -2.62 -14.26
CA ARG A 300 -18.78 -4.05 -14.61
C ARG A 300 -17.76 -4.54 -15.65
N LEU A 301 -16.65 -3.82 -15.82
CA LEU A 301 -15.56 -4.24 -16.68
C LEU A 301 -14.87 -5.46 -16.07
N ASP A 302 -14.58 -6.46 -16.91
CA ASP A 302 -13.66 -7.52 -16.52
C ASP A 302 -12.21 -6.98 -16.46
N GLN A 303 -11.32 -7.79 -15.88
CA GLN A 303 -9.91 -7.44 -15.69
C GLN A 303 -9.23 -7.02 -17.00
N MET A 304 -9.52 -7.69 -18.11
CA MET A 304 -8.90 -7.39 -19.41
C MET A 304 -9.45 -6.10 -20.03
N ALA A 305 -10.72 -5.82 -19.83
CA ALA A 305 -11.36 -4.58 -20.26
C ALA A 305 -10.86 -3.37 -19.46
N VAL A 306 -10.57 -3.54 -18.17
CA VAL A 306 -9.88 -2.52 -17.36
C VAL A 306 -8.48 -2.26 -17.93
N VAL A 307 -7.68 -3.30 -18.17
CA VAL A 307 -6.34 -3.18 -18.77
C VAL A 307 -6.39 -2.38 -20.08
N ARG A 308 -7.28 -2.73 -21.02
CA ARG A 308 -7.42 -1.99 -22.29
C ARG A 308 -7.74 -0.51 -22.05
N ARG A 309 -8.72 -0.22 -21.17
CA ARG A 309 -9.11 1.16 -20.85
C ARG A 309 -8.00 1.98 -20.18
N VAL A 310 -7.14 1.30 -19.42
CA VAL A 310 -5.96 1.90 -18.77
C VAL A 310 -4.82 2.13 -19.76
N VAL A 311 -4.75 1.38 -20.87
CA VAL A 311 -3.75 1.60 -21.93
C VAL A 311 -4.20 2.63 -22.98
N ASP A 312 -5.51 2.65 -23.31
CA ASP A 312 -6.11 3.52 -24.35
C ASP A 312 -6.29 5.00 -23.89
N SER A 313 -5.47 5.43 -22.96
CA SER A 313 -5.79 6.33 -21.87
C SER A 313 -5.18 7.70 -21.92
#